data_AF-A0A938W8X2-F1
#
_entry.id   AF-A0A938W8X2-F1
#
_cell.length_a   1.000
_cell.length_b   1.000
_cell.length_c   1.000
_cell.angle_alpha   90.00
_cell.angle_beta   90.00
_cell.angle_gamma   90.00
#
_symmetry.space_group_name_H-M   'P 1'
#
loop_
_entity.id
_entity.type
_entity.pdbx_description
1 polymer ?
#
loop_
_entity_poly.entity_id
_entity_poly.type
_entity_poly.pdbx_seq_one_letter_code
_entity_poly.pdbx_strand_id
1 'polypeptide(L)'
;MGIEMFTSRGFTFSYCRYAVFPQIPYVQDVLHVLLLSDKKDEHEYYSPASANWPTYVENLMLVAAAVAPEALDPVMRCEEVQVRKLIAEAIMVLCPPEAKCLFNNAFASAQKEFKGQPAPSRTASRNELLRACACSKCEQTLREEGRWYKPEDFVARPEEDYGAMVYDR
;
A
#
# COMPACT_ATOMS: atom_id res chain seq x y z
N MET A 1 -8.48 -12.58 -18.87
CA MET A 1 -8.29 -11.12 -18.84
C MET A 1 -7.72 -10.82 -17.47
N GLY A 2 -6.44 -10.45 -17.37
CA GLY A 2 -5.77 -10.25 -16.07
C GLY A 2 -5.46 -8.79 -15.79
N ILE A 3 -4.77 -8.55 -14.67
CA ILE A 3 -4.36 -7.23 -14.17
C ILE A 3 -3.64 -6.40 -15.26
N GLU A 4 -2.80 -7.03 -16.09
CA GLU A 4 -2.04 -6.39 -17.18
C GLU A 4 -2.93 -5.73 -18.25
N MET A 5 -4.12 -6.28 -18.48
CA MET A 5 -5.05 -5.71 -19.47
C MET A 5 -5.64 -4.39 -18.97
N PHE A 6 -5.86 -4.26 -17.65
CA PHE A 6 -6.40 -3.03 -17.07
C PHE A 6 -5.35 -1.91 -17.11
N THR A 7 -4.11 -2.22 -16.75
CA THR A 7 -3.01 -1.23 -16.79
C THR A 7 -2.69 -0.77 -18.21
N SER A 8 -2.61 -1.69 -19.18
CA SER A 8 -2.33 -1.34 -20.58
C SER A 8 -3.43 -0.48 -21.22
N ARG A 9 -4.65 -0.52 -20.69
CA ARG A 9 -5.77 0.33 -21.10
C ARG A 9 -5.92 1.61 -20.28
N GLY A 10 -5.01 1.86 -19.34
CA GLY A 10 -5.00 3.08 -18.52
C GLY A 10 -6.04 3.10 -17.40
N PHE A 11 -6.59 1.95 -17.00
CA PHE A 11 -7.47 1.89 -15.83
C PHE A 11 -6.64 2.01 -14.55
N THR A 12 -7.02 2.97 -13.70
CA THR A 12 -6.44 3.23 -12.39
C THR A 12 -7.53 3.59 -11.40
N PHE A 13 -7.24 3.54 -10.10
CA PHE A 13 -8.21 4.00 -9.10
C PHE A 13 -8.54 5.48 -9.25
N SER A 14 -9.82 5.79 -9.09
CA SER A 14 -10.26 7.14 -8.80
C SER A 14 -9.81 7.50 -7.39
N TYR A 15 -8.99 8.54 -7.25
CA TYR A 15 -8.40 8.92 -5.98
C TYR A 15 -8.44 10.44 -5.75
N CYS A 16 -8.90 10.84 -4.57
CA CYS A 16 -8.89 12.20 -4.08
C CYS A 16 -8.04 12.27 -2.82
N ARG A 17 -6.90 12.96 -2.90
CA ARG A 17 -5.96 13.17 -1.77
C ARG A 17 -6.57 13.84 -0.54
N TYR A 18 -7.70 14.51 -0.68
CA TYR A 18 -8.40 15.22 0.40
C TYR A 18 -9.61 14.44 0.93
N ALA A 19 -9.84 13.23 0.42
CA ALA A 19 -10.89 12.37 0.92
C ALA A 19 -10.65 12.06 2.40
N VAL A 20 -11.68 12.31 3.22
CA VAL A 20 -11.70 11.94 4.64
C VAL A 20 -11.95 10.43 4.81
N PHE A 21 -12.57 9.82 3.80
CA PHE A 21 -12.91 8.39 3.76
C PHE A 21 -11.94 7.61 2.87
N PRO A 22 -11.64 6.34 3.20
CA PRO A 22 -10.78 5.49 2.38
C PRO A 22 -11.41 5.26 1.00
N GLN A 23 -10.58 5.36 -0.03
CA GLN A 23 -10.95 5.08 -1.42
C GLN A 23 -10.20 3.87 -2.00
N ILE A 24 -9.19 3.37 -1.29
CA ILE A 24 -8.44 2.16 -1.67
C ILE A 24 -9.14 0.98 -1.00
N PRO A 25 -9.58 -0.03 -1.75
CA PRO A 25 -10.28 -1.18 -1.19
C PRO A 25 -9.34 -2.07 -0.37
N TYR A 26 -9.90 -2.74 0.63
CA TYR A 26 -9.23 -3.81 1.37
C TYR A 26 -9.32 -5.14 0.63
N VAL A 27 -8.29 -5.99 0.78
CA VAL A 27 -8.27 -7.35 0.20
C VAL A 27 -9.51 -8.15 0.62
N GLN A 28 -9.89 -8.05 1.89
CA GLN A 28 -11.04 -8.75 2.46
C GLN A 28 -12.37 -8.34 1.82
N ASP A 29 -12.52 -7.07 1.46
CA ASP A 29 -13.74 -6.57 0.83
C ASP A 29 -13.84 -7.06 -0.62
N VAL A 30 -12.71 -7.20 -1.32
CA VAL A 30 -12.69 -7.80 -2.66
C VAL A 30 -13.04 -9.29 -2.60
N LEU A 31 -12.48 -10.03 -1.63
CA LEU A 31 -12.85 -11.44 -1.39
C LEU A 31 -14.35 -11.59 -1.14
N HIS A 32 -14.93 -10.68 -0.37
CA HIS A 32 -16.37 -10.69 -0.10
C HIS A 32 -17.20 -10.49 -1.36
N VAL A 33 -16.85 -9.49 -2.19
CA VAL A 33 -17.55 -9.22 -3.46
C VAL A 33 -17.45 -10.41 -4.41
N LEU A 34 -16.32 -11.12 -4.41
CA LEU A 34 -16.13 -12.33 -5.21
C LEU A 34 -16.79 -13.58 -4.59
N LEU A 35 -17.44 -13.46 -3.43
CA LEU A 35 -18.03 -14.56 -2.67
C LEU A 35 -17.02 -15.66 -2.30
N LEU A 36 -15.76 -15.26 -2.07
CA LEU A 36 -14.65 -16.14 -1.69
C LEU A 36 -14.28 -16.05 -0.20
N SER A 37 -15.00 -15.23 0.58
CA SER A 37 -14.82 -15.12 2.02
C SER A 37 -15.90 -15.91 2.77
N ASP A 38 -15.48 -16.86 3.62
CA ASP A 38 -16.36 -17.54 4.58
C ASP A 38 -16.77 -16.64 5.75
N LYS A 39 -16.04 -15.54 5.97
CA LYS A 39 -16.27 -14.61 7.07
C LYS A 39 -17.20 -13.50 6.61
N LYS A 40 -18.46 -13.57 7.06
CA LYS A 40 -19.49 -12.55 6.84
C LYS A 40 -19.31 -11.29 7.71
N ASP A 41 -18.41 -11.33 8.68
CA ASP A 41 -18.34 -10.32 9.76
C ASP A 41 -17.00 -9.54 9.83
N GLU A 42 -16.04 -9.76 8.92
CA GLU A 42 -14.73 -9.06 8.91
C GLU A 42 -14.67 -7.90 7.88
N HIS A 43 -15.80 -7.24 7.59
CA HIS A 43 -15.83 -6.05 6.74
C HIS A 43 -15.44 -4.81 7.53
N GLU A 44 -14.27 -4.24 7.22
CA GLU A 44 -13.77 -3.08 7.97
C GLU A 44 -14.46 -1.77 7.57
N TYR A 45 -15.05 -1.64 6.38
CA TYR A 45 -15.45 -0.33 5.83
C TYR A 45 -16.80 -0.24 5.12
N TYR A 46 -17.76 -1.14 5.37
CA TYR A 46 -19.09 -1.04 4.75
C TYR A 46 -19.99 0.02 5.43
N SER A 47 -19.73 1.31 5.18
CA SER A 47 -20.61 2.41 5.63
C SER A 47 -21.14 3.23 4.44
N PRO A 48 -22.36 2.91 3.96
CA PRO A 48 -23.01 3.61 2.84
C PRO A 48 -23.25 5.11 3.09
N ALA A 49 -23.17 5.56 4.34
CA ALA A 49 -23.33 6.97 4.73
C ALA A 49 -22.07 7.83 4.46
N SER A 50 -20.97 7.23 4.04
CA SER A 50 -19.71 7.93 3.78
C SER A 50 -19.76 8.72 2.47
N ALA A 51 -19.37 10.00 2.49
CA ALA A 51 -19.48 10.90 1.34
C ALA A 51 -18.74 10.44 0.07
N ASN A 52 -17.73 9.58 0.20
CA ASN A 52 -16.95 9.03 -0.93
C ASN A 52 -17.19 7.53 -1.16
N TRP A 53 -18.30 6.99 -0.63
CA TRP A 53 -18.68 5.59 -0.79
C TRP A 53 -18.74 5.13 -2.26
N PRO A 54 -19.29 5.91 -3.22
CA PRO A 54 -19.32 5.50 -4.63
C PRO A 54 -17.93 5.23 -5.20
N THR A 55 -16.95 6.09 -4.92
CA THR A 55 -15.57 5.92 -5.39
C THR A 55 -14.91 4.68 -4.79
N TYR A 56 -15.18 4.37 -3.53
CA TYR A 56 -14.70 3.14 -2.91
C TYR A 56 -15.25 1.90 -3.64
N VAL A 57 -16.56 1.89 -3.91
CA VAL A 57 -17.22 0.79 -4.63
C VAL A 57 -16.71 0.67 -6.06
N GLU A 58 -16.50 1.78 -6.77
CA GLU A 58 -15.91 1.78 -8.11
C GLU A 58 -14.52 1.11 -8.11
N ASN A 59 -13.64 1.53 -7.21
CA ASN A 59 -12.30 0.95 -7.10
C ASN A 59 -12.35 -0.53 -6.67
N LEU A 60 -13.25 -0.88 -5.75
CA LEU A 60 -13.49 -2.25 -5.31
C LEU A 60 -13.91 -3.15 -6.48
N MET A 61 -14.87 -2.70 -7.29
CA MET A 61 -15.36 -3.43 -8.47
C MET A 61 -14.30 -3.50 -9.56
N LEU A 62 -13.47 -2.46 -9.72
CA LEU A 62 -12.34 -2.49 -10.65
C LEU A 62 -11.34 -3.59 -10.28
N VAL A 63 -10.97 -3.70 -9.00
CA VAL A 63 -10.09 -4.79 -8.54
C VAL A 63 -10.75 -6.14 -8.76
N ALA A 64 -12.00 -6.31 -8.35
CA ALA A 64 -12.74 -7.56 -8.53
C ALA A 64 -12.77 -7.99 -10.01
N ALA A 65 -13.04 -7.06 -10.93
CA ALA A 65 -13.03 -7.33 -12.36
C ALA A 65 -11.64 -7.70 -12.90
N ALA A 66 -10.57 -7.11 -12.34
CA ALA A 66 -9.19 -7.38 -12.75
C ALA A 66 -8.71 -8.78 -12.36
N VAL A 67 -9.17 -9.29 -11.22
CA VAL A 67 -8.71 -10.57 -10.65
C VAL A 67 -9.68 -11.73 -10.90
N ALA A 68 -10.97 -11.46 -11.13
CA ALA A 68 -12.00 -12.49 -11.25
C ALA A 68 -11.67 -13.61 -12.24
N PRO A 69 -11.11 -13.34 -13.44
CA PRO A 69 -10.82 -14.41 -14.40
C PRO A 69 -9.79 -15.44 -13.93
N GLU A 70 -8.89 -15.04 -13.02
CA GLU A 70 -7.88 -15.93 -12.42
C GLU A 70 -8.36 -16.48 -11.06
N ALA A 71 -9.00 -15.64 -10.24
CA ALA A 71 -9.49 -16.01 -8.92
C ALA A 71 -10.67 -16.99 -8.93
N LEU A 72 -11.50 -16.95 -9.98
CA LEU A 72 -12.70 -17.78 -10.13
C LEU A 72 -12.53 -18.89 -11.18
N ASP A 73 -11.33 -19.12 -11.68
CA ASP A 73 -11.08 -20.17 -12.67
C ASP A 73 -11.39 -21.56 -12.08
N PRO A 74 -12.37 -22.30 -12.61
CA PRO A 74 -12.73 -23.61 -12.07
C PRO A 74 -11.66 -24.68 -12.31
N VAL A 75 -10.74 -24.47 -13.26
CA VAL A 75 -9.62 -25.36 -13.58
C VAL A 75 -8.45 -25.08 -12.62
N MET A 76 -8.22 -23.81 -12.30
CA MET A 76 -7.25 -23.39 -11.29
C MET A 76 -7.98 -23.06 -9.99
N ARG A 77 -8.31 -24.10 -9.21
CA ARG A 77 -8.72 -23.90 -7.81
C ARG A 77 -7.58 -23.22 -7.05
N CYS A 78 -7.60 -21.89 -7.02
CA CYS A 78 -6.66 -21.11 -6.25
C CYS A 78 -7.03 -21.21 -4.77
N GLU A 79 -6.04 -21.58 -3.96
CA GLU A 79 -6.12 -21.46 -2.50
C GLU A 79 -6.37 -20.00 -2.11
N GLU A 80 -7.11 -19.76 -1.02
CA GLU A 80 -7.45 -18.40 -0.56
C GLU A 80 -6.21 -17.51 -0.43
N VAL A 81 -5.09 -18.07 0.03
CA VAL A 81 -3.80 -17.37 0.16
C VAL A 81 -3.30 -16.84 -1.18
N GLN A 82 -3.48 -17.58 -2.27
CA GLN A 82 -3.07 -17.14 -3.61
C GLN A 82 -4.01 -16.05 -4.13
N VAL A 83 -5.32 -16.21 -3.91
CA VAL A 83 -6.32 -15.18 -4.28
C VAL A 83 -6.05 -13.87 -3.55
N ARG A 84 -5.72 -13.92 -2.25
CA ARG A 84 -5.35 -12.75 -1.44
C ARG A 84 -4.13 -12.03 -2.01
N LYS A 85 -3.11 -12.77 -2.44
CA LYS A 85 -1.92 -12.20 -3.10
C LYS A 85 -2.26 -11.55 -4.43
N LEU A 86 -3.10 -12.19 -5.24
CA LEU A 86 -3.54 -11.66 -6.53
C LEU A 86 -4.34 -10.35 -6.37
N ILE A 87 -5.26 -10.31 -5.41
CA ILE A 87 -6.01 -9.09 -5.05
C ILE A 87 -5.06 -8.00 -4.57
N ALA A 88 -4.13 -8.34 -3.69
CA ALA A 88 -3.16 -7.39 -3.17
C ALA A 88 -2.27 -6.80 -4.28
N GLU A 89 -1.85 -7.64 -5.23
CA GLU A 89 -1.13 -7.21 -6.43
C GLU A 89 -1.95 -6.23 -7.25
N ALA A 90 -3.20 -6.57 -7.56
CA ALA A 90 -4.11 -5.71 -8.31
C ALA A 90 -4.30 -4.35 -7.64
N ILE A 91 -4.46 -4.32 -6.31
CA ILE A 91 -4.53 -3.07 -5.54
C ILE A 91 -3.25 -2.25 -5.70
N MET A 92 -2.07 -2.88 -5.57
CA MET A 92 -0.79 -2.18 -5.69
C MET A 92 -0.52 -1.63 -7.10
N VAL A 93 -0.97 -2.36 -8.11
CA VAL A 93 -0.79 -2.03 -9.53
C VAL A 93 -1.75 -0.93 -9.98
N LEU A 94 -3.03 -1.04 -9.62
CA LEU A 94 -4.09 -0.09 -10.02
C LEU A 94 -4.10 1.19 -9.18
N CYS A 95 -3.46 1.19 -8.01
CA CYS A 95 -3.26 2.39 -7.21
C CYS A 95 -2.45 3.44 -7.98
N PRO A 96 -2.95 4.69 -8.12
CA PRO A 96 -2.16 5.76 -8.70
C PRO A 96 -1.00 6.16 -7.78
N PRO A 97 0.10 6.73 -8.31
CA PRO A 97 1.30 7.04 -7.52
C PRO A 97 1.04 7.82 -6.22
N GLU A 98 0.13 8.79 -6.27
CA GLU A 98 -0.27 9.63 -5.13
C GLU A 98 -1.03 8.87 -4.03
N ALA A 99 -1.63 7.72 -4.35
CA ALA A 99 -2.35 6.87 -3.41
C ALA A 99 -1.45 5.83 -2.72
N LYS A 100 -0.20 5.63 -3.19
CA LYS A 100 0.76 4.63 -2.69
C LYS A 100 1.45 5.04 -1.38
N CYS A 101 0.66 5.60 -0.46
CA CYS A 101 1.16 6.03 0.84
C CYS A 101 1.02 4.90 1.87
N LEU A 102 2.08 4.58 2.62
CA LEU A 102 2.02 3.58 3.71
C LEU A 102 1.20 4.04 4.92
N PHE A 103 0.83 5.31 5.00
CA PHE A 103 -0.15 5.81 5.96
C PHE A 103 -1.60 5.53 5.53
N ASN A 104 -1.82 5.04 4.31
CA ASN A 104 -3.09 4.47 3.92
C ASN A 104 -3.11 2.99 4.34
N ASN A 105 -3.93 2.68 5.35
CA ASN A 105 -4.00 1.33 5.94
C ASN A 105 -4.35 0.24 4.92
N ALA A 106 -5.24 0.52 3.96
CA ALA A 106 -5.61 -0.44 2.93
C ALA A 106 -4.44 -0.77 2.00
N PHE A 107 -3.71 0.27 1.54
CA PHE A 107 -2.52 0.08 0.72
C PHE A 107 -1.38 -0.62 1.48
N ALA A 108 -1.14 -0.23 2.74
CA ALA A 108 -0.14 -0.88 3.59
C ALA A 108 -0.48 -2.36 3.84
N SER A 109 -1.77 -2.68 4.02
CA SER A 109 -2.26 -4.05 4.16
C SER A 109 -2.01 -4.86 2.87
N ALA A 110 -2.40 -4.32 1.71
CA ALA A 110 -2.12 -4.96 0.42
C ALA A 110 -0.62 -5.18 0.18
N GLN A 111 0.22 -4.19 0.51
CA GLN A 111 1.68 -4.35 0.38
C GLN A 111 2.22 -5.48 1.27
N LYS A 112 1.69 -5.62 2.48
CA LYS A 112 2.07 -6.70 3.40
C LYS A 112 1.68 -8.06 2.85
N GLU A 113 0.47 -8.21 2.33
CA GLU A 113 -0.03 -9.46 1.75
C GLU A 113 0.79 -9.88 0.51
N PHE A 114 1.12 -8.93 -0.36
CA PHE A 114 1.82 -9.22 -1.61
C PHE A 114 3.34 -9.41 -1.42
N LYS A 115 4.01 -8.49 -0.72
CA LYS A 115 5.48 -8.49 -0.56
C LYS A 115 5.96 -9.22 0.69
N GLY A 116 5.08 -9.59 1.62
CA GLY A 116 5.45 -10.15 2.91
C GLY A 116 6.17 -9.16 3.84
N GLN A 117 6.30 -7.89 3.43
CA GLN A 117 6.94 -6.86 4.24
C GLN A 117 5.95 -6.35 5.29
N PRO A 118 6.30 -6.37 6.58
CA PRO A 118 5.38 -5.89 7.61
C PRO A 118 5.01 -4.44 7.34
N ALA A 119 3.71 -4.13 7.39
CA ALA A 119 3.24 -2.76 7.47
C ALA A 119 4.04 -2.05 8.58
N PRO A 120 4.55 -0.85 8.32
CA PRO A 120 5.60 -0.31 9.16
C PRO A 120 5.07 -0.12 10.59
N SER A 121 5.85 -0.58 11.56
CA SER A 121 5.38 -0.84 12.93
C SER A 121 4.72 0.39 13.56
N ARG A 122 3.69 0.20 14.39
CA ARG A 122 3.15 1.26 15.25
C ARG A 122 4.20 1.84 16.22
N THR A 123 5.29 1.11 16.45
CA THR A 123 6.43 1.55 17.27
C THR A 123 7.51 2.25 16.47
N ALA A 124 7.46 2.23 15.14
CA ALA A 124 8.42 2.94 14.31
C ALA A 124 8.19 4.45 14.44
N SER A 125 9.28 5.21 14.50
CA SER A 125 9.20 6.66 14.56
C SER A 125 8.56 7.21 13.28
N ARG A 126 7.87 8.35 13.39
CA ARG A 126 7.24 9.02 12.24
C ARG A 126 8.22 9.22 11.07
N ASN A 127 9.50 9.52 11.33
CA ASN A 127 10.51 9.68 10.29
C ASN A 127 10.85 8.38 9.56
N GLU A 128 10.94 7.25 10.29
CA GLU A 128 11.16 5.93 9.70
C GLU A 128 9.97 5.52 8.82
N LEU A 129 8.75 5.79 9.28
CA LEU A 129 7.53 5.57 8.51
C LEU A 129 7.52 6.40 7.21
N LEU A 130 7.87 7.69 7.31
CA LEU A 130 7.93 8.61 6.15
C LEU A 130 8.98 8.14 5.13
N ARG A 131 10.13 7.65 5.58
CA ARG A 131 11.20 7.11 4.71
C ARG A 131 10.82 5.79 4.06
N ALA A 132 10.19 4.88 4.80
CA ALA A 132 9.70 3.62 4.26
C ALA A 132 8.63 3.83 3.18
N CYS A 133 7.82 4.88 3.31
CA CYS A 133 6.74 5.21 2.38
C CYS A 133 7.24 5.70 1.02
N ALA A 134 8.25 6.59 1.01
CA ALA A 134 8.84 7.18 -0.20
C ALA A 134 7.84 7.79 -1.22
N CYS A 135 6.58 8.05 -0.82
CA CYS A 135 5.63 8.75 -1.69
C CYS A 135 5.93 10.24 -1.72
N SER A 136 5.61 10.93 -2.82
CA SER A 136 5.93 12.35 -3.04
C SER A 136 5.55 13.27 -1.88
N LYS A 137 4.43 12.99 -1.19
CA LYS A 137 4.00 13.73 0.01
C LYS A 137 4.91 13.46 1.21
N CYS A 138 5.26 12.20 1.47
CA CYS A 138 6.17 11.85 2.56
C CYS A 138 7.58 12.41 2.30
N GLU A 139 8.03 12.40 1.05
CA GLU A 139 9.28 13.06 0.65
C GLU A 139 9.22 14.57 0.89
N GLN A 140 8.13 15.22 0.48
CA GLN A 140 7.93 16.65 0.69
C GLN A 140 7.93 17.01 2.18
N THR A 141 7.21 16.26 3.01
CA THR A 141 7.20 16.46 4.47
C THR A 141 8.60 16.35 5.06
N LEU A 142 9.37 15.34 4.65
CA LEU A 142 10.76 15.20 5.09
C LEU A 142 11.64 16.38 4.64
N ARG A 143 11.43 16.92 3.44
CA ARG A 143 12.16 18.10 2.94
C ARG A 143 11.81 19.36 3.72
N GLU A 144 10.52 19.62 3.93
CA GLU A 144 10.01 20.77 4.71
C GLU A 144 10.48 20.72 6.17
N GLU A 145 10.60 19.53 6.75
CA GLU A 145 11.11 19.33 8.12
C GLU A 145 12.66 19.35 8.21
N GLY A 146 13.38 19.54 7.09
CA GLY A 146 14.85 19.52 7.07
C GLY A 146 15.46 18.14 7.39
N ARG A 147 14.70 17.06 7.18
CA ARG A 147 15.02 15.67 7.54
C ARG A 147 15.14 14.74 6.33
N TRP A 148 15.12 15.32 5.13
CA TRP A 148 15.37 14.65 3.88
C TRP A 148 16.88 14.52 3.66
N TYR A 149 17.32 13.31 3.45
CA TYR A 149 18.67 12.98 3.00
C TYR A 149 18.53 11.79 2.07
N LYS A 150 19.17 11.88 0.90
CA LYS A 150 19.32 10.73 0.02
C LYS A 150 20.27 9.73 0.68
N PRO A 151 20.09 8.42 0.45
CA PRO A 151 21.11 7.44 0.81
C PRO A 151 22.50 7.78 0.24
N GLU A 152 22.53 8.46 -0.90
CA GLU A 152 23.71 9.02 -1.58
C GLU A 152 24.43 10.12 -0.77
N ASP A 153 23.71 10.82 0.12
CA ASP A 153 24.24 11.91 0.94
C ASP A 153 25.02 11.39 2.16
N PHE A 154 24.95 10.08 2.44
CA PHE A 154 25.88 9.37 3.31
C PHE A 154 27.15 9.07 2.53
N VAL A 155 27.93 10.10 2.21
CA VAL A 155 29.37 9.89 1.98
C VAL A 155 29.90 9.38 3.32
N ALA A 156 30.33 8.13 3.36
CA ALA A 156 31.08 7.59 4.48
C ALA A 156 32.19 8.59 4.78
N ARG A 157 32.09 9.33 5.90
CA ARG A 157 33.24 10.08 6.40
C ARG A 157 34.32 9.02 6.62
N PRO A 158 35.52 9.17 6.03
CA PRO A 158 36.64 8.31 6.37
C PRO A 158 36.78 8.31 7.90
N GLU A 159 37.07 7.16 8.49
CA GLU A 159 37.29 6.97 9.93
C GLU A 159 38.58 7.66 10.43
N GLU A 160 38.83 8.91 10.03
CA GLU A 160 39.99 9.69 10.44
C GLU A 160 39.50 10.91 11.21
N ASP A 161 39.61 10.82 12.55
CA ASP A 161 39.71 11.92 13.54
C ASP A 161 39.00 11.63 14.88
N TYR A 162 39.01 10.39 15.36
CA TYR A 162 39.01 10.17 16.82
C TYR A 162 40.43 10.37 17.35
N GLY A 163 40.80 11.64 17.48
CA GLY A 163 42.06 12.09 18.05
C GLY A 163 42.36 11.41 19.39
N ALA A 164 43.59 10.95 19.52
CA ALA A 164 44.16 10.36 20.71
C ALA A 164 43.96 11.29 21.93
N MET A 165 43.21 10.84 22.93
CA MET A 165 43.31 11.38 24.29
C MET A 165 44.59 10.83 24.92
N VAL A 166 45.66 11.61 24.83
CA VAL A 166 46.87 11.43 25.65
C VAL A 166 46.48 11.75 27.10
N TYR A 167 46.53 10.75 27.97
CA TYR A 167 46.50 10.94 29.42
C TYR A 167 47.92 11.26 29.87
N ASP A 168 48.21 12.53 30.14
CA ASP A 168 49.40 12.91 30.91
C ASP A 168 49.14 12.64 32.41
N ARG A 169 50.10 11.96 33.04
CA ARG A 169 50.21 11.69 34.48
C ARG A 169 51.23 12.62 35.10
#